data_AF-A0A453NGJ1-F1
#
_entry.id   AF-A0A453NGJ1-F1
#
_cell.length_a   1.000
_cell.length_b   1.000
_cell.length_c   1.000
_cell.angle_alpha   90.00
_cell.angle_beta   90.00
_cell.angle_gamma   90.00
#
_symmetry.space_group_name_H-M   'P 1'
#
loop_
_entity.id
_entity.type
_entity.pdbx_description
1 polymer ?
#
loop_
_entity_poly.entity_id
_entity_poly.type
_entity_poly.pdbx_seq_one_letter_code
_entity_poly.pdbx_strand_id
1 'polypeptide(L)'
;AFQVVNFRGNVQTRLRKLKEGDVHATLLALAGLKRLGMPETATSVLSVDEMLPAVAQGAIGITCRSNDDKMMEYLSSLNHEDTRLAVACEREFLSVLDGNCRTPIAAYAYRDKDGNCSFRGLLASPDGSIVYETSRSGTYSLDDMVAIGQDAGHELKSKAGPGFFDGLQ
;
A
#
# COMPACT_ATOMS: atom_id res chain seq x y z
N ALA A 1 -1.38 18.64 -19.39
CA ALA A 1 -1.09 18.32 -17.98
C ALA A 1 -2.39 17.96 -17.29
N PHE A 2 -2.39 16.99 -16.38
CA PHE A 2 -3.57 16.63 -15.60
C PHE A 2 -3.72 17.56 -14.39
N GLN A 3 -4.97 17.84 -13.99
CA GLN A 3 -5.26 18.51 -12.73
C GLN A 3 -5.74 17.46 -11.73
N VAL A 4 -4.98 17.25 -10.65
CA VAL A 4 -5.37 16.33 -9.57
C VAL A 4 -6.20 17.10 -8.55
N VAL A 5 -7.40 16.61 -8.26
CA VAL A 5 -8.33 17.23 -7.32
C VAL A 5 -8.73 16.26 -6.21
N ASN A 6 -9.01 16.79 -5.03
CA ASN A 6 -9.52 15.98 -3.93
C ASN A 6 -10.88 15.38 -4.27
N PHE A 7 -10.96 14.05 -4.32
CA PHE A 7 -12.17 13.33 -4.72
C PHE A 7 -12.68 12.41 -3.60
N ARG A 8 -13.69 12.89 -2.86
CA ARG A 8 -14.22 12.23 -1.65
C ARG A 8 -15.63 11.68 -1.85
N GLY A 9 -15.94 10.66 -1.06
CA GLY A 9 -17.17 9.87 -1.09
C GLY A 9 -16.86 8.37 -1.03
N ASN A 10 -17.89 7.54 -0.82
CA ASN A 10 -17.80 6.11 -1.07
C ASN A 10 -17.70 5.84 -2.59
N VAL A 11 -17.45 4.57 -2.97
CA VAL A 11 -17.25 4.19 -4.38
C VAL A 11 -18.43 4.61 -5.25
N GLN A 12 -19.66 4.35 -4.84
CA GLN A 12 -20.86 4.67 -5.62
C GLN A 12 -21.02 6.19 -5.84
N THR A 13 -20.75 7.00 -4.81
CA THR A 13 -20.78 8.47 -4.92
C THR A 13 -19.73 8.97 -5.88
N ARG A 14 -18.52 8.41 -5.82
CA ARG A 14 -17.41 8.75 -6.73
C ARG A 14 -17.76 8.40 -8.18
N LEU A 15 -18.33 7.22 -8.42
CA LEU A 15 -18.75 6.79 -9.76
C LEU A 15 -19.89 7.66 -10.32
N ARG A 16 -20.82 8.10 -9.46
CA ARG A 16 -21.86 9.06 -9.87
C ARG A 16 -21.26 10.40 -10.31
N LYS A 17 -20.38 10.99 -9.49
CA LYS A 17 -19.68 12.24 -9.82
C LYS A 17 -18.85 12.14 -11.12
N LEU A 18 -18.19 11.00 -11.33
CA LEU A 18 -17.50 10.71 -12.60
C LEU A 18 -18.47 10.73 -13.79
N LYS A 19 -19.65 10.09 -13.66
CA LYS A 19 -20.69 10.07 -14.70
C LYS A 19 -21.30 11.45 -14.95
N GLU A 20 -21.42 12.27 -13.90
CA GLU A 20 -21.92 13.64 -13.96
C GLU A 20 -20.91 14.63 -14.57
N GLY A 21 -19.65 14.21 -14.74
CA GLY A 21 -18.61 15.01 -15.37
C GLY A 21 -17.82 15.91 -14.42
N ASP A 22 -17.93 15.71 -13.09
CA ASP A 22 -17.14 16.46 -12.10
C ASP A 22 -15.62 16.29 -12.31
N VAL A 23 -15.22 15.12 -12.82
CA VAL A 23 -13.84 14.77 -13.18
C VAL A 23 -13.83 13.93 -14.45
N HIS A 24 -12.73 13.97 -15.21
CA HIS A 24 -12.55 13.17 -16.42
C HIS A 24 -12.19 11.70 -16.12
N ALA A 25 -11.56 11.45 -14.98
CA ALA A 25 -11.12 10.12 -14.55
C ALA A 25 -10.99 10.06 -13.03
N THR A 26 -11.03 8.85 -12.47
CA THR A 26 -10.72 8.56 -11.06
C THR A 26 -9.91 7.28 -10.97
N LEU A 27 -9.04 7.19 -9.97
CA LEU A 27 -8.38 5.94 -9.60
C LEU A 27 -9.15 5.27 -8.46
N LEU A 28 -9.34 3.96 -8.54
CA LEU A 28 -9.97 3.13 -7.51
C LEU A 28 -9.20 1.83 -7.38
N ALA A 29 -9.10 1.31 -6.15
CA ALA A 29 -8.50 0.01 -5.92
C ALA A 29 -9.38 -1.09 -6.54
N LEU A 30 -8.80 -1.92 -7.42
CA LEU A 30 -9.50 -3.03 -8.08
C LEU A 30 -10.11 -4.02 -7.06
N ALA A 31 -9.43 -4.25 -5.93
CA ALA A 31 -9.93 -5.09 -4.85
C ALA A 31 -11.27 -4.57 -4.29
N GLY A 32 -11.45 -3.25 -4.20
CA GLY A 32 -12.70 -2.64 -3.77
C GLY A 32 -13.83 -2.86 -4.77
N LEU A 33 -13.57 -2.68 -6.06
CA LEU A 33 -14.54 -2.94 -7.13
C LEU A 33 -14.96 -4.42 -7.18
N LYS A 34 -13.99 -5.34 -7.09
CA LYS A 34 -14.27 -6.79 -7.06
C LYS A 34 -15.17 -7.18 -5.88
N ARG A 35 -14.91 -6.66 -4.69
CA ARG A 35 -15.73 -6.93 -3.49
C ARG A 35 -17.16 -6.38 -3.60
N LEU A 36 -17.35 -5.33 -4.38
CA LEU A 36 -18.67 -4.75 -4.66
C LEU A 36 -19.38 -5.43 -5.84
N GLY A 37 -18.76 -6.42 -6.49
CA GLY A 37 -19.32 -7.08 -7.66
C GLY A 37 -19.35 -6.19 -8.91
N MET A 38 -18.43 -5.23 -9.02
CA MET A 38 -18.36 -4.26 -10.13
C MET A 38 -16.99 -4.22 -10.85
N PRO A 39 -16.29 -5.34 -11.09
CA PRO A 39 -14.96 -5.32 -11.72
C PRO A 39 -14.95 -4.66 -13.11
N GLU A 40 -16.05 -4.76 -13.87
CA GLU A 40 -16.24 -4.19 -15.21
C GLU A 40 -16.26 -2.66 -15.24
N THR A 41 -16.38 -2.02 -14.07
CA THR A 41 -16.24 -0.56 -13.96
C THR A 41 -14.82 -0.09 -14.25
N ALA A 42 -13.81 -0.95 -14.07
CA ALA A 42 -12.43 -0.62 -14.37
C ALA A 42 -12.20 -0.55 -15.89
N THR A 43 -11.90 0.64 -16.40
CA THR A 43 -11.58 0.85 -17.83
C THR A 43 -10.18 0.38 -18.20
N SER A 44 -9.25 0.45 -17.23
CA SER A 44 -7.90 -0.09 -17.32
C SER A 44 -7.44 -0.48 -15.92
N VAL A 45 -6.62 -1.53 -15.84
CA VAL A 45 -5.97 -1.96 -14.60
C VAL A 45 -4.49 -1.61 -14.72
N LEU A 46 -4.03 -0.68 -13.88
CA LEU A 46 -2.62 -0.34 -13.80
C LEU A 46 -1.84 -1.49 -13.18
N SER A 47 -0.78 -1.91 -13.86
CA SER A 47 0.17 -2.87 -13.32
C SER A 47 0.97 -2.27 -12.16
N VAL A 48 1.58 -3.13 -11.36
CA VAL A 48 2.47 -2.71 -10.26
C VAL A 48 3.73 -2.00 -10.74
N ASP A 49 4.11 -2.20 -12.01
CA ASP A 49 5.22 -1.50 -12.66
C ASP A 49 4.84 -0.08 -13.08
N GLU A 50 3.59 0.14 -13.47
CA GLU A 50 3.07 1.47 -13.82
C GLU A 50 2.74 2.30 -12.57
N MET A 51 2.17 1.67 -11.54
CA MET A 51 1.79 2.36 -10.30
C MET A 51 1.92 1.42 -9.10
N LEU A 52 2.92 1.70 -8.27
CA LEU A 52 3.12 0.95 -7.04
C LEU A 52 1.91 1.17 -6.09
N PRO A 53 1.33 0.10 -5.52
CA PRO A 53 0.14 0.21 -4.68
C PRO A 53 0.45 0.84 -3.32
N ALA A 54 -0.60 1.34 -2.67
CA ALA A 54 -0.52 1.69 -1.26
C ALA A 54 -0.19 0.45 -0.42
N VAL A 55 0.49 0.69 0.71
CA VAL A 55 0.83 -0.35 1.70
C VAL A 55 -0.40 -1.18 2.07
N ALA A 56 -0.27 -2.51 1.97
CA ALA A 56 -1.30 -3.50 2.23
C ALA A 56 -2.57 -3.36 1.36
N GLN A 57 -2.51 -2.70 0.20
CA GLN A 57 -3.68 -2.51 -0.65
C GLN A 57 -4.26 -3.86 -1.07
N GLY A 58 -5.53 -4.09 -0.69
CA GLY A 58 -6.25 -5.31 -1.03
C GLY A 58 -6.20 -6.38 0.06
N ALA A 59 -5.34 -6.27 1.08
CA ALA A 59 -5.40 -7.11 2.27
C ALA A 59 -6.56 -6.69 3.19
N ILE A 60 -7.07 -7.62 3.99
CA ILE A 60 -8.02 -7.35 5.08
C ILE A 60 -7.32 -7.68 6.40
N GLY A 61 -7.15 -6.68 7.25
CA GLY A 61 -6.67 -6.86 8.62
C GLY A 61 -7.84 -6.99 9.59
N ILE A 62 -7.78 -7.98 10.48
CA ILE A 62 -8.71 -8.13 11.60
C ILE A 62 -7.94 -7.83 12.88
N THR A 63 -8.49 -6.99 13.75
CA THR A 63 -7.87 -6.64 15.03
C THR A 63 -8.71 -7.18 16.18
N CYS A 64 -8.05 -7.67 17.21
CA CYS A 64 -8.66 -8.04 18.48
C CYS A 64 -7.80 -7.49 19.64
N ARG A 65 -8.26 -7.67 20.88
CA ARG A 65 -7.46 -7.28 22.05
C ARG A 65 -6.27 -8.22 22.17
N SER A 66 -5.13 -7.67 22.60
CA SER A 66 -3.88 -8.42 22.76
C SER A 66 -3.92 -9.51 23.83
N ASN A 67 -4.91 -9.48 24.73
CA ASN A 67 -5.10 -10.46 25.81
C ASN A 67 -6.33 -11.36 25.63
N ASP A 68 -6.83 -11.48 24.39
CA ASP A 68 -8.00 -12.31 24.05
C ASP A 68 -7.57 -13.56 23.27
N ASP A 69 -6.95 -14.51 23.97
CA ASP A 69 -6.41 -15.74 23.38
C ASP A 69 -7.48 -16.54 22.62
N LYS A 70 -8.72 -16.50 23.12
CA LYS A 70 -9.86 -17.15 22.47
C LYS A 70 -10.16 -16.54 21.10
N MET A 71 -10.13 -15.21 20.98
CA MET A 71 -10.26 -14.56 19.67
C MET A 71 -9.07 -14.83 18.77
N MET A 72 -7.85 -14.85 19.30
CA MET A 72 -6.65 -15.19 18.53
C MET A 72 -6.73 -16.60 17.92
N GLU A 73 -7.22 -17.58 18.68
CA GLU A 73 -7.47 -18.94 18.18
C GLU A 73 -8.42 -18.94 16.99
N TYR A 74 -9.57 -18.26 17.09
CA TYR A 74 -10.53 -18.18 15.97
C TYR A 74 -9.94 -17.48 14.74
N LEU A 75 -9.23 -16.37 14.94
CA LEU A 75 -8.66 -15.58 13.84
C LEU A 75 -7.50 -16.29 13.14
N SER A 76 -6.76 -17.16 13.84
CA SER A 76 -5.63 -17.90 13.27
C SER A 76 -6.02 -18.71 12.02
N SER A 77 -7.24 -19.25 11.99
CA SER A 77 -7.76 -20.04 10.86
C SER A 77 -8.05 -19.20 9.60
N LEU A 78 -8.23 -17.89 9.76
CA LEU A 78 -8.47 -16.95 8.66
C LEU A 78 -7.18 -16.35 8.10
N ASN A 79 -6.05 -16.54 8.80
CA ASN A 79 -4.79 -15.93 8.42
C ASN A 79 -4.19 -16.63 7.18
N HIS A 80 -3.87 -15.83 6.16
CA HIS A 80 -3.13 -16.29 5.00
C HIS A 80 -1.66 -15.91 5.15
N GLU A 81 -0.80 -16.91 5.38
CA GLU A 81 0.58 -16.69 5.82
C GLU A 81 1.40 -15.88 4.82
N ASP A 82 1.31 -16.19 3.52
CA ASP A 82 2.06 -15.47 2.49
C ASP A 82 1.68 -13.98 2.42
N THR A 83 0.41 -13.65 2.64
CA THR A 83 -0.06 -12.26 2.71
C THR A 83 0.38 -11.61 4.02
N ARG A 84 0.36 -12.33 5.14
CA ARG A 84 0.83 -11.83 6.44
C ARG A 84 2.29 -11.37 6.35
N LEU A 85 3.15 -12.18 5.73
CA LEU A 85 4.56 -11.88 5.56
C LEU A 85 4.79 -10.68 4.62
N ALA A 86 4.12 -10.63 3.46
CA ALA A 86 4.17 -9.46 2.56
C ALA A 86 3.78 -8.17 3.28
N VAL A 87 2.62 -8.19 3.94
CA VAL A 87 2.09 -7.03 4.66
C VAL A 87 2.98 -6.64 5.83
N ALA A 88 3.65 -7.58 6.51
CA ALA A 88 4.62 -7.25 7.56
C ALA A 88 5.76 -6.40 6.99
N CYS A 89 6.38 -6.82 5.88
CA CYS A 89 7.42 -6.05 5.21
C CYS A 89 6.95 -4.64 4.80
N GLU A 90 5.79 -4.55 4.13
CA GLU A 90 5.25 -3.26 3.66
C GLU A 90 4.91 -2.32 4.83
N ARG A 91 4.42 -2.87 5.96
CA ARG A 91 4.06 -2.07 7.15
C ARG A 91 5.28 -1.59 7.93
N GLU A 92 6.34 -2.39 8.02
CA GLU A 92 7.59 -1.96 8.64
C GLU A 92 8.24 -0.83 7.85
N PHE A 93 8.23 -0.92 6.51
CA PHE A 93 8.64 0.17 5.63
C PHE A 93 7.85 1.46 5.89
N LEU A 94 6.52 1.37 5.97
CA LEU A 94 5.65 2.51 6.28
C LEU A 94 5.96 3.10 7.67
N SER A 95 6.16 2.23 8.66
CA SER A 95 6.40 2.63 10.05
C SER A 95 7.71 3.39 10.20
N VAL A 96 8.78 2.97 9.53
CA VAL A 96 10.08 3.67 9.58
C VAL A 96 9.98 5.08 9.00
N LEU A 97 9.17 5.24 7.95
CA LEU A 97 8.90 6.52 7.29
C LEU A 97 7.87 7.39 8.05
N ASP A 98 7.33 6.92 9.18
CA ASP A 98 6.26 7.61 9.94
C ASP A 98 5.05 7.96 9.06
N GLY A 99 4.72 7.05 8.14
CA GLY A 99 3.71 7.25 7.10
C GLY A 99 2.28 6.95 7.55
N ASN A 100 1.31 7.54 6.84
CA ASN A 100 -0.12 7.28 7.03
C ASN A 100 -0.86 7.29 5.68
N CYS A 101 -2.21 7.26 5.70
CA CYS A 101 -3.02 7.20 4.48
C CYS A 101 -2.97 8.47 3.60
N ARG A 102 -2.35 9.55 4.08
CA ARG A 102 -2.17 10.83 3.36
C ARG A 102 -0.75 11.06 2.89
N THR A 103 0.22 10.29 3.38
CA THR A 103 1.60 10.42 2.95
C THR A 103 1.78 9.73 1.59
N PRO A 104 2.47 10.35 0.62
CA PRO A 104 2.76 9.80 -0.70
C PRO A 104 3.80 8.66 -0.65
N ILE A 105 3.42 7.56 -0.01
CA ILE A 105 4.22 6.35 0.21
C ILE A 105 3.50 5.16 -0.41
N ALA A 106 4.25 4.36 -1.17
CA ALA A 106 3.79 3.12 -1.77
C ALA A 106 4.77 2.00 -1.46
N ALA A 107 4.26 0.78 -1.29
CA ALA A 107 5.10 -0.40 -1.09
C ALA A 107 4.37 -1.65 -1.56
N TYR A 108 5.14 -2.59 -2.11
CA TYR A 108 4.62 -3.88 -2.51
C TYR A 108 5.67 -4.97 -2.27
N ALA A 109 5.28 -5.99 -1.51
CA ALA A 109 6.07 -7.18 -1.27
C ALA A 109 5.33 -8.41 -1.79
N TYR A 110 6.04 -9.33 -2.44
CA TYR A 110 5.47 -10.60 -2.87
C TYR A 110 6.53 -11.70 -2.91
N ARG A 111 6.06 -12.96 -2.84
CA ARG A 111 6.90 -14.14 -3.03
C ARG A 111 7.11 -14.35 -4.52
N ASP A 112 8.35 -14.29 -4.99
CA ASP A 112 8.69 -14.54 -6.37
C ASP A 112 8.63 -16.03 -6.74
N LYS A 113 8.89 -16.33 -8.01
CA LYS A 113 8.86 -17.70 -8.56
C LYS A 113 9.91 -18.64 -7.93
N ASP A 114 10.97 -18.08 -7.36
CA ASP A 114 12.08 -18.81 -6.75
C ASP A 114 11.85 -18.97 -5.22
N GLY A 115 10.73 -18.45 -4.71
CA GLY A 115 10.32 -18.55 -3.31
C GLY A 115 10.84 -17.42 -2.41
N ASN A 116 11.51 -16.42 -2.99
CA ASN A 116 12.13 -15.30 -2.27
C ASN A 116 11.19 -14.09 -2.20
N CYS A 117 11.50 -13.16 -1.32
CA CYS A 117 10.91 -11.83 -1.30
C CYS A 117 11.38 -11.02 -2.51
N SER A 118 10.42 -10.39 -3.18
CA SER A 118 10.64 -9.23 -4.04
C SER A 118 9.87 -8.07 -3.43
N PHE A 119 10.60 -7.02 -3.02
CA PHE A 119 10.05 -5.82 -2.41
C PHE A 119 10.38 -4.59 -3.25
N ARG A 120 9.40 -3.71 -3.42
CA ARG A 120 9.58 -2.35 -3.95
C ARG A 120 8.92 -1.35 -3.02
N GLY A 121 9.60 -0.22 -2.79
CA GLY A 121 9.10 0.90 -2.00
C GLY A 121 9.33 2.22 -2.71
N LEU A 122 8.44 3.19 -2.47
CA LEU A 122 8.48 4.52 -3.07
C LEU A 122 8.06 5.57 -2.05
N LEU A 123 8.76 6.71 -2.06
CA LEU A 123 8.44 7.93 -1.33
C LEU A 123 8.50 9.11 -2.30
N ALA A 124 7.42 9.88 -2.42
CA ALA A 124 7.38 11.05 -3.31
C ALA A 124 7.08 12.36 -2.55
N SER A 125 7.34 13.51 -3.16
CA SER A 125 6.76 14.77 -2.70
C SER A 125 5.27 14.84 -3.08
N PRO A 126 4.43 15.60 -2.34
CA PRO A 126 3.00 15.67 -2.66
C PRO A 126 2.68 16.25 -4.04
N ASP A 127 3.58 17.03 -4.63
CA ASP A 127 3.46 17.54 -6.01
C ASP A 127 4.07 16.60 -7.06
N GLY A 128 4.70 15.49 -6.64
CA GLY A 128 5.36 14.50 -7.50
C GLY A 128 6.67 14.97 -8.13
N SER A 129 7.19 16.14 -7.77
CA SER A 129 8.45 16.68 -8.31
C SER A 129 9.69 15.90 -7.85
N ILE A 130 9.62 15.24 -6.69
CA ILE A 130 10.68 14.41 -6.13
C ILE A 130 10.10 13.02 -5.91
N VAL A 131 10.83 11.99 -6.37
CA VAL A 131 10.48 10.58 -6.17
C VAL A 131 11.75 9.82 -5.78
N TYR A 132 11.69 9.10 -4.67
CA TYR A 132 12.70 8.16 -4.23
C TYR A 132 12.13 6.74 -4.31
N GLU A 133 12.86 5.85 -4.97
CA GLU A 133 12.51 4.44 -5.10
C GLU A 133 13.58 3.56 -4.47
N THR A 134 13.17 2.39 -3.99
CA THR A 134 14.06 1.36 -3.48
C THR A 134 13.49 -0.03 -3.78
N SER A 135 14.36 -1.02 -3.85
CA SER A 135 14.00 -2.42 -4.00
C SER A 135 14.88 -3.31 -3.14
N ARG A 136 14.35 -4.46 -2.75
CA ARG A 136 15.05 -5.49 -1.97
C ARG A 136 14.62 -6.87 -2.42
N SER A 137 15.49 -7.84 -2.17
CA SER A 137 15.16 -9.26 -2.22
C SER A 137 15.78 -9.97 -1.01
N GLY A 138 15.24 -11.14 -0.68
CA GLY A 138 15.74 -11.94 0.44
C GLY A 138 14.84 -13.13 0.72
N THR A 139 15.11 -13.85 1.80
CA THR A 139 14.28 -14.99 2.20
C THR A 139 12.87 -14.51 2.56
N TYR A 140 11.87 -15.30 2.20
CA TYR A 140 10.48 -15.02 2.55
C TYR A 140 10.11 -15.59 3.94
N SER A 141 10.84 -15.14 4.97
CA SER A 141 10.64 -15.48 6.39
C SER A 141 10.16 -14.24 7.17
N LEU A 142 9.52 -14.40 8.33
CA LEU A 142 9.02 -13.24 9.08
C LEU A 142 10.14 -12.25 9.45
N ASP A 143 11.25 -12.77 9.99
CA ASP A 143 12.37 -11.94 10.45
C ASP A 143 13.02 -11.18 9.27
N ASP A 144 13.22 -11.86 8.15
CA ASP A 144 13.80 -11.24 6.94
C ASP A 144 12.83 -10.23 6.32
N MET A 145 11.53 -10.52 6.28
CA MET A 145 10.52 -9.59 5.75
C MET A 145 10.45 -8.30 6.58
N VAL A 146 10.53 -8.40 7.91
CA VAL A 146 10.61 -7.24 8.81
C VAL A 146 11.90 -6.45 8.55
N ALA A 147 13.05 -7.13 8.51
CA ALA A 147 14.35 -6.50 8.28
C ALA A 147 14.42 -5.78 6.91
N ILE A 148 13.90 -6.41 5.85
CA ILE A 148 13.81 -5.83 4.51
C ILE A 148 13.01 -4.52 4.52
N GLY A 149 11.81 -4.53 5.13
CA GLY A 149 10.97 -3.35 5.22
C GLY A 149 11.64 -2.20 5.96
N GLN A 150 12.27 -2.50 7.10
CA GLN A 150 12.97 -1.52 7.92
C GLN A 150 14.19 -0.92 7.19
N ASP A 151 15.03 -1.75 6.59
CA ASP A 151 16.22 -1.32 5.86
C ASP A 151 15.86 -0.39 4.68
N ALA A 152 14.86 -0.79 3.88
CA ALA A 152 14.35 0.02 2.78
C ALA A 152 13.78 1.36 3.28
N GLY A 153 13.08 1.36 4.41
CA GLY A 153 12.52 2.57 5.02
C GLY A 153 13.62 3.53 5.49
N HIS A 154 14.66 3.01 6.14
CA HIS A 154 15.79 3.82 6.60
C HIS A 154 16.57 4.42 5.44
N GLU A 155 16.76 3.68 4.35
CA GLU A 155 17.38 4.19 3.13
C GLU A 155 16.61 5.41 2.59
N LEU A 156 15.29 5.29 2.39
CA LEU A 156 14.50 6.39 1.84
C LEU A 156 14.40 7.57 2.81
N LYS A 157 14.28 7.31 4.11
CA LYS A 157 14.29 8.36 5.15
C LYS A 157 15.59 9.17 5.13
N SER A 158 16.72 8.47 4.97
CA SER A 158 18.04 9.10 4.86
C SER A 158 18.17 9.94 3.58
N LYS A 159 17.72 9.40 2.44
CA LYS A 159 17.75 10.11 1.14
C LYS A 159 16.86 11.35 1.12
N ALA A 160 15.68 11.27 1.72
CA ALA A 160 14.72 12.37 1.80
C ALA A 160 15.21 13.50 2.71
N GLY A 161 15.96 13.15 3.76
CA GLY A 161 16.52 14.12 4.70
C GLY A 161 15.48 14.68 5.69
N PRO A 162 15.94 15.50 6.66
CA PRO A 162 15.07 16.13 7.64
C PRO A 162 14.11 17.12 6.97
N GLY A 163 12.86 17.14 7.44
CA GLY A 163 11.84 18.06 6.98
C GLY A 163 11.12 17.68 5.68
N PHE A 164 11.46 16.55 5.05
CA PHE A 164 10.73 16.06 3.87
C PHE A 164 9.24 15.82 4.14
N PHE A 165 8.91 15.46 5.38
CA PHE A 165 7.54 15.25 5.85
C PHE A 165 6.88 16.52 6.40
N ASP A 166 7.58 17.65 6.45
CA ASP A 166 7.04 18.89 6.98
C ASP A 166 5.90 19.38 6.06
N GLY A 167 4.68 19.37 6.58
CA GLY A 167 3.46 19.70 5.83
C GLY A 167 2.68 18.50 5.27
N LEU A 168 3.15 17.27 5.48
CA LEU A 168 2.44 16.02 5.12
C LEU A 168 1.67 15.37 6.30
N GLN A 169 1.89 15.85 7.53
CA GLN A 169 1.19 15.40 8.76
C GLN A 169 -0.15 16.12 8.98
#